data_AF-A0A183FU99-F1
#
_entry.id   AF-A0A183FU99-F1
#
_cell.length_a   1.000
_cell.length_b   1.000
_cell.length_c   1.000
_cell.angle_alpha   90.00
_cell.angle_beta   90.00
_cell.angle_gamma   90.00
#
_symmetry.space_group_name_H-M   'P 1'
#
loop_
_entity.id
_entity.type
_entity.pdbx_description
1 polymer ?
#
loop_
_entity_poly.entity_id
_entity_poly.type
_entity_poly.pdbx_seq_one_letter_code
_entity_poly.pdbx_strand_id
1 'polypeptide(L)'
;MSSGELPPRFQLALRRSLFFGICLCFWLFVGTLAFSALSVVGQRRTNTAGFAKLDAKRTELLNVLWAETISRPEADWAEMANQKLEVYEKALLNYLGYHDESNDRSFMGSLRKSFSLATTIGPMNIAAFNTVGKIFAVVYTIIGVPLCLLLLSQIGRMITSIWEGRALVLPVAGFVFMSAIVYDIIEGGTDDVPFVDAVFSIFLQFATVGEMDSEFHGILPYAITVVGVAVMSAVFVQMEHEIERSIHGLEFTFSKIFSNFERWMSEEKGAAMNSNRIEEEDEEESDY
;
A
#
# COMPACT_ATOMS: atom_id res chain seq x y z
N MET A 1 36.90 22.93 -22.56
CA MET A 1 35.90 22.32 -21.66
C MET A 1 35.51 20.99 -22.27
N SER A 2 36.26 19.93 -21.97
CA SER A 2 36.02 18.59 -22.50
C SER A 2 34.76 18.03 -21.85
N SER A 3 33.88 17.44 -22.66
CA SER A 3 32.68 16.70 -22.26
C SER A 3 32.90 15.93 -20.97
N GLY A 4 32.20 16.36 -19.91
CA GLY A 4 32.37 15.88 -18.55
C GLY A 4 31.99 14.41 -18.41
N GLU A 5 32.99 13.54 -18.33
CA GLU A 5 32.82 12.17 -17.90
C GLU A 5 32.29 12.17 -16.46
N LEU A 6 31.05 11.71 -16.28
CA LEU A 6 30.43 11.53 -14.98
C LEU A 6 31.33 10.66 -14.09
N PRO A 7 31.38 10.91 -12.77
CA PRO A 7 32.23 10.13 -11.87
C PRO A 7 31.90 8.63 -11.97
N PRO A 8 32.90 7.73 -11.95
CA PRO A 8 32.69 6.30 -12.21
C PRO A 8 31.75 5.62 -11.20
N ARG A 9 31.66 6.15 -9.98
CA ARG A 9 30.70 5.71 -8.96
C ARG A 9 29.25 5.98 -9.37
N PHE A 10 29.00 7.11 -10.02
CA PHE A 10 27.67 7.49 -10.49
C PHE A 10 27.24 6.59 -11.66
N GLN A 11 28.14 6.32 -12.60
CA GLN A 11 27.85 5.44 -13.74
C GLN A 11 27.49 4.02 -13.28
N LEU A 12 28.21 3.47 -12.30
CA LEU A 12 27.92 2.15 -11.74
C LEU A 12 26.55 2.14 -11.02
N ALA A 13 26.29 3.13 -10.17
CA ALA A 13 25.02 3.25 -9.45
C ALA A 13 23.83 3.44 -10.42
N LEU A 14 24.01 4.22 -11.48
CA LEU A 14 23.01 4.44 -12.51
C LEU A 14 22.68 3.14 -13.25
N ARG A 15 23.69 2.39 -13.67
CA ARG A 15 23.49 1.11 -14.37
C ARG A 15 22.71 0.10 -13.52
N ARG A 16 23.07 -0.02 -12.24
CA ARG A 16 22.40 -0.90 -11.28
C ARG A 16 20.96 -0.44 -11.02
N SER A 17 20.74 0.88 -10.86
CA SER A 17 19.42 1.48 -10.71
C SER A 17 18.52 1.26 -11.92
N LEU A 18 19.03 1.44 -13.15
CA LEU A 18 18.28 1.16 -14.38
C LEU A 18 17.84 -0.30 -14.45
N PHE A 19 18.74 -1.22 -14.11
CA PHE A 19 18.43 -2.64 -14.12
C PHE A 19 17.31 -3.01 -13.14
N PHE A 20 17.40 -2.55 -11.88
CA PHE A 20 16.33 -2.76 -10.90
C PHE A 20 15.04 -2.03 -11.27
N GLY A 21 15.13 -0.85 -11.88
CA GLY A 21 13.99 -0.12 -12.42
C GLY A 21 13.25 -0.91 -13.50
N ILE A 22 13.96 -1.53 -14.45
CA ILE A 22 13.35 -2.40 -15.47
C ILE A 22 12.69 -3.62 -14.83
N CYS A 23 13.34 -4.26 -13.86
CA CYS A 23 12.77 -5.38 -13.12
C CYS A 23 11.47 -5.00 -12.40
N LEU A 24 11.45 -3.82 -11.76
CA LEU A 24 10.27 -3.28 -11.09
C LEU A 24 9.14 -2.96 -12.07
N CYS A 25 9.45 -2.33 -13.20
CA CYS A 25 8.46 -2.08 -14.26
C CYS A 25 7.84 -3.38 -14.80
N PHE A 26 8.65 -4.41 -14.99
CA PHE A 26 8.17 -5.73 -15.40
C PHE A 26 7.24 -6.35 -14.34
N TRP A 27 7.61 -6.26 -13.06
CA TRP A 27 6.78 -6.75 -11.96
C TRP A 27 5.43 -6.00 -11.87
N LEU A 28 5.43 -4.68 -12.05
CA LEU A 28 4.19 -3.88 -12.10
C LEU A 28 3.31 -4.27 -13.29
N PHE A 29 3.90 -4.58 -14.44
CA PHE A 29 3.15 -5.04 -15.61
C PHE A 29 2.46 -6.40 -15.34
N VAL A 30 3.18 -7.36 -14.76
CA VAL A 30 2.62 -8.65 -14.33
C VAL A 30 1.49 -8.43 -13.31
N GLY A 31 1.69 -7.55 -12.33
CA GLY A 31 0.66 -7.17 -11.35
C GLY A 31 -0.58 -6.58 -12.01
N THR A 32 -0.42 -5.69 -13.00
CA THR A 32 -1.53 -5.07 -13.72
C THR A 32 -2.38 -6.11 -14.46
N LEU A 33 -1.74 -7.07 -15.13
CA LEU A 33 -2.44 -8.16 -15.81
C LEU A 33 -3.16 -9.08 -14.82
N ALA A 34 -2.50 -9.46 -13.73
CA ALA A 34 -3.10 -10.33 -12.72
C ALA A 34 -4.29 -9.65 -12.03
N PHE A 35 -4.13 -8.41 -11.57
CA PHE A 35 -5.20 -7.70 -10.88
C PHE A 35 -6.33 -7.31 -11.83
N SER A 36 -6.10 -6.95 -13.08
CA SER A 36 -7.20 -6.70 -14.03
C SER A 36 -8.05 -7.94 -14.28
N ALA A 37 -7.47 -9.13 -14.32
CA ALA A 37 -8.22 -10.38 -14.44
C ALA A 37 -8.95 -10.77 -13.14
N LEU A 38 -8.29 -10.64 -11.99
CA LEU A 38 -8.81 -11.13 -10.70
C LEU A 38 -9.79 -10.14 -10.04
N SER A 39 -9.51 -8.83 -10.07
CA SER A 39 -10.35 -7.81 -9.44
C SER A 39 -11.73 -7.70 -10.11
N VAL A 40 -11.81 -7.87 -11.43
CA VAL A 40 -13.09 -7.84 -12.17
C VAL A 40 -14.02 -8.97 -11.71
N VAL A 41 -13.48 -10.14 -11.38
CA VAL A 41 -14.27 -11.27 -10.87
C VAL A 41 -14.71 -11.02 -9.43
N GLY A 42 -13.84 -10.48 -8.58
CA GLY A 42 -14.15 -10.12 -7.19
C GLY A 42 -15.19 -9.01 -7.08
N GLN A 43 -14.96 -7.87 -7.75
CA GLN A 43 -15.83 -6.69 -7.74
C GLN A 43 -17.25 -7.01 -8.20
N ARG A 44 -17.40 -7.90 -9.21
CA ARG A 44 -18.71 -8.28 -9.73
C ARG A 44 -19.51 -9.11 -8.71
N ARG A 45 -18.85 -9.92 -7.89
CA ARG A 45 -19.50 -10.68 -6.80
C ARG A 45 -19.89 -9.78 -5.63
N THR A 46 -18.97 -8.93 -5.16
CA THR A 46 -19.21 -8.04 -4.00
C THR A 46 -20.28 -7.00 -4.29
N ASN A 47 -20.23 -6.33 -5.46
CA ASN A 47 -21.26 -5.35 -5.83
C ASN A 47 -22.64 -6.01 -5.92
N THR A 48 -22.75 -7.21 -6.52
CA THR A 48 -24.05 -7.89 -6.65
C THR A 48 -24.63 -8.26 -5.28
N ALA A 49 -23.80 -8.74 -4.35
CA ALA A 49 -24.23 -9.08 -3.00
C ALA A 49 -24.58 -7.83 -2.17
N GLY A 50 -23.79 -6.76 -2.29
CA GLY A 50 -24.01 -5.50 -1.59
C GLY A 50 -25.27 -4.78 -2.06
N PHE A 51 -25.49 -4.69 -3.38
CA PHE A 51 -26.73 -4.17 -3.95
C PHE A 51 -27.94 -4.98 -3.50
N ALA A 52 -27.87 -6.32 -3.47
CA ALA A 52 -28.96 -7.17 -2.99
C ALA A 52 -29.28 -6.95 -1.50
N LYS A 53 -28.26 -6.81 -0.64
CA LYS A 53 -28.44 -6.46 0.78
C LYS A 53 -29.08 -5.07 0.95
N LEU A 54 -28.65 -4.08 0.16
CA LEU A 54 -29.20 -2.73 0.18
C LEU A 54 -30.66 -2.69 -0.31
N ASP A 55 -30.98 -3.43 -1.37
CA ASP A 55 -32.34 -3.54 -1.90
C ASP A 55 -33.28 -4.23 -0.91
N ALA A 56 -32.80 -5.23 -0.16
CA ALA A 56 -33.56 -5.84 0.93
C ALA A 56 -33.87 -4.81 2.04
N LYS A 57 -32.89 -4.01 2.43
CA LYS A 57 -33.07 -2.93 3.42
C LYS A 57 -34.03 -1.84 2.95
N ARG A 58 -33.95 -1.46 1.67
CA ARG A 58 -34.89 -0.55 1.03
C ARG A 58 -36.32 -1.10 1.06
N THR A 59 -36.48 -2.38 0.76
CA THR A 59 -37.79 -3.05 0.73
C THR A 59 -38.38 -3.16 2.14
N GLU A 60 -37.55 -3.50 3.14
CA GLU A 60 -37.94 -3.52 4.55
C GLU A 60 -38.43 -2.13 5.02
N LEU A 61 -37.66 -1.07 4.70
CA LEU A 61 -38.05 0.31 4.98
C LEU A 61 -39.43 0.65 4.38
N LEU A 62 -39.60 0.39 3.07
CA LEU A 62 -40.84 0.69 2.37
C LEU A 62 -42.04 -0.08 2.93
N ASN A 63 -41.85 -1.35 3.30
CA ASN A 63 -42.90 -2.17 3.90
C ASN A 63 -43.33 -1.65 5.27
N VAL A 64 -42.37 -1.26 6.12
CA VAL A 64 -42.65 -0.69 7.45
C VAL A 64 -43.37 0.66 7.32
N LEU A 65 -42.89 1.52 6.42
CA LEU A 65 -43.52 2.81 6.17
C LEU A 65 -44.97 2.65 5.71
N TRP A 66 -45.22 1.75 4.74
CA TRP A 66 -46.55 1.54 4.17
C TRP A 66 -47.53 0.92 5.16
N ALA A 67 -47.08 -0.05 5.98
CA ALA A 67 -47.92 -0.68 6.99
C ALA A 67 -48.38 0.31 8.08
N GLU A 68 -47.51 1.26 8.44
CA GLU A 68 -47.77 2.19 9.54
C GLU A 68 -48.40 3.53 9.10
N THR A 69 -48.42 3.83 7.79
CA THR A 69 -49.14 4.99 7.23
C THR A 69 -50.65 4.96 7.54
N ILE A 70 -51.22 3.77 7.72
CA ILE A 70 -52.67 3.61 7.93
C ILE A 70 -53.06 3.71 9.41
N SER A 71 -52.10 3.49 10.33
CA SER A 71 -52.36 3.31 11.76
C SER A 71 -52.06 4.54 12.62
N ARG A 72 -51.24 5.50 12.14
CA ARG A 72 -50.78 6.66 12.93
C ARG A 72 -51.21 8.02 12.40
N PRO A 73 -51.38 9.02 13.28
CA PRO A 73 -51.51 10.41 12.86
C PRO A 73 -50.22 10.90 12.18
N GLU A 74 -50.37 11.84 11.24
CA GLU A 74 -49.32 12.27 10.30
C GLU A 74 -48.02 12.74 10.97
N ALA A 75 -48.11 13.44 12.10
CA ALA A 75 -46.94 13.93 12.83
C ALA A 75 -46.07 12.81 13.41
N ASP A 76 -46.69 11.83 14.08
CA ASP A 76 -46.00 10.68 14.68
C ASP A 76 -45.46 9.74 13.60
N TRP A 77 -46.15 9.64 12.47
CA TRP A 77 -45.69 8.89 11.31
C TRP A 77 -44.47 9.55 10.67
N ALA A 78 -44.47 10.89 10.51
CA ALA A 78 -43.36 11.63 9.91
C ALA A 78 -42.07 11.53 10.76
N GLU A 79 -42.17 11.61 12.09
CA GLU A 79 -41.02 11.45 12.98
C GLU A 79 -40.40 10.04 12.87
N MET A 80 -41.24 9.01 12.89
CA MET A 80 -40.80 7.62 12.75
C MET A 80 -40.26 7.32 11.34
N ALA A 81 -40.86 7.91 10.30
CA ALA A 81 -40.37 7.79 8.93
C ALA A 81 -38.97 8.40 8.77
N ASN A 82 -38.74 9.58 9.35
CA ASN A 82 -37.42 10.22 9.35
C ASN A 82 -36.39 9.35 10.09
N GLN A 83 -36.74 8.79 11.24
CA GLN A 83 -35.84 7.90 11.99
C GLN A 83 -35.46 6.65 11.17
N LYS A 84 -36.43 6.05 10.46
CA LYS A 84 -36.18 4.87 9.62
C LYS A 84 -35.39 5.21 8.35
N LEU A 85 -35.65 6.39 7.77
CA LEU A 85 -34.92 6.91 6.63
C LEU A 85 -33.46 7.18 6.99
N GLU A 86 -33.19 7.75 8.16
CA GLU A 86 -31.84 7.99 8.68
C GLU A 86 -31.03 6.69 8.82
N VAL A 87 -31.65 5.61 9.31
CA VAL A 87 -31.00 4.29 9.39
C VAL A 87 -30.67 3.74 8.00
N TYR A 88 -31.57 3.89 7.03
CA TYR A 88 -31.33 3.47 5.66
C TYR A 88 -30.25 4.33 4.97
N GLU A 89 -30.29 5.66 5.16
CA GLU A 89 -29.31 6.59 4.63
C GLU A 89 -27.93 6.31 5.20
N LYS A 90 -27.82 6.01 6.51
CA LYS A 90 -26.56 5.59 7.12
C LYS A 90 -26.05 4.28 6.52
N ALA A 91 -26.91 3.30 6.25
CA ALA A 91 -26.51 2.06 5.59
C ALA A 91 -26.10 2.28 4.12
N LEU A 92 -26.78 3.18 3.41
CA LEU A 92 -26.47 3.60 2.04
C LEU A 92 -25.12 4.31 1.96
N LEU A 93 -24.89 5.27 2.86
CA LEU A 93 -23.64 6.00 2.97
C LEU A 93 -22.48 5.06 3.30
N ASN A 94 -22.68 4.12 4.24
CA ASN A 94 -21.68 3.10 4.54
C ASN A 94 -21.36 2.22 3.33
N TYR A 95 -22.39 1.78 2.58
CA TYR A 95 -22.19 1.03 1.33
C TYR A 95 -21.43 1.82 0.26
N LEU A 96 -21.63 3.14 0.21
CA LEU A 96 -20.91 4.05 -0.70
C LEU A 96 -19.49 4.40 -0.18
N GLY A 97 -19.09 3.89 0.98
CA GLY A 97 -17.79 4.16 1.60
C GLY A 97 -17.71 5.51 2.34
N TYR A 98 -18.86 6.13 2.62
CA TYR A 98 -18.93 7.37 3.39
C TYR A 98 -19.18 7.04 4.88
N HIS A 99 -18.11 7.09 5.67
CA HIS A 99 -18.17 6.94 7.12
C HIS A 99 -18.45 8.29 7.81
N ASP A 100 -19.43 8.31 8.71
CA ASP A 100 -19.67 9.46 9.57
C ASP A 100 -18.56 9.57 10.62
N GLU A 101 -17.63 10.51 10.42
CA GLU A 101 -16.49 10.78 11.30
C GLU A 101 -16.90 11.44 12.64
N SER A 102 -18.19 11.52 12.97
CA SER A 102 -18.65 12.12 14.23
C SER A 102 -18.08 11.43 15.49
N ASN A 103 -17.69 10.16 15.39
CA ASN A 103 -17.09 9.38 16.49
C ASN A 103 -15.55 9.50 16.61
N ASP A 104 -14.89 10.18 15.66
CA ASP A 104 -13.42 10.28 15.58
C ASP A 104 -12.76 11.17 16.66
N ARG A 105 -13.56 11.86 17.49
CA ARG A 105 -13.05 12.66 18.62
C ARG A 105 -12.71 11.83 19.85
N SER A 106 -12.95 10.51 19.83
CA SER A 106 -12.53 9.64 20.93
C SER A 106 -11.00 9.60 21.07
N PHE A 107 -10.50 9.49 22.31
CA PHE A 107 -9.07 9.31 22.60
C PHE A 107 -8.48 8.13 21.81
N MET A 108 -9.25 7.05 21.66
CA MET A 108 -8.82 5.88 20.90
C MET A 108 -8.69 6.18 19.40
N GLY A 109 -9.61 6.96 18.83
CA GLY A 109 -9.52 7.41 17.43
C GLY A 109 -8.31 8.31 17.19
N SER A 110 -7.97 9.17 18.15
CA SER A 110 -6.75 9.99 18.10
C SER A 110 -5.48 9.16 18.23
N LEU A 111 -5.46 8.16 19.14
CA LEU A 111 -4.35 7.21 19.28
C LEU A 111 -4.11 6.44 17.97
N ARG A 112 -5.18 5.95 17.33
CA ARG A 112 -5.13 5.27 16.03
C ARG A 112 -4.48 6.15 14.96
N LYS A 113 -4.93 7.40 14.85
CA LYS A 113 -4.37 8.38 13.91
C LYS A 113 -2.88 8.63 14.17
N SER A 114 -2.49 8.84 15.43
CA SER A 114 -1.07 9.00 15.80
C SER A 114 -0.24 7.76 15.50
N PHE A 115 -0.75 6.57 15.82
CA PHE A 115 -0.07 5.31 15.55
C PHE A 115 0.12 5.07 14.05
N SER A 116 -0.93 5.25 13.25
CA SER A 116 -0.87 5.12 11.80
C SER A 116 0.13 6.11 11.16
N LEU A 117 0.21 7.34 11.68
CA LEU A 117 1.19 8.33 11.23
C LEU A 117 2.63 7.93 11.56
N ALA A 118 2.87 7.41 12.77
CA ALA A 118 4.21 7.02 13.20
C ALA A 118 4.71 5.73 12.52
N THR A 119 3.82 4.76 12.32
CA THR A 119 4.14 3.42 11.78
C THR A 119 3.99 3.28 10.26
N THR A 120 3.48 4.32 9.60
CA THR A 120 3.21 4.36 8.14
C THR A 120 2.29 3.25 7.61
N ILE A 121 1.52 2.59 8.49
CA ILE A 121 0.60 1.50 8.10
C ILE A 121 -0.52 2.03 7.20
N GLY A 122 -0.97 3.27 7.36
CA GLY A 122 -1.97 3.91 6.48
C GLY A 122 -3.42 3.52 6.81
N PRO A 123 -4.40 3.93 5.96
CA PRO A 123 -4.54 5.21 5.27
C PRO A 123 -5.18 6.28 6.17
N MET A 124 -4.84 7.55 5.96
CA MET A 124 -5.48 8.66 6.66
C MET A 124 -6.52 9.35 5.79
N ASN A 125 -7.70 9.66 6.36
CA ASN A 125 -8.61 10.58 5.73
C ASN A 125 -8.10 12.03 5.86
N ILE A 126 -7.63 12.60 4.74
CA ILE A 126 -7.13 13.99 4.68
C ILE A 126 -8.25 15.00 4.98
N ALA A 127 -9.51 14.65 4.69
CA ALA A 127 -10.67 15.50 4.94
C ALA A 127 -10.96 15.68 6.44
N ALA A 128 -10.54 14.73 7.29
CA ALA A 128 -10.71 14.78 8.73
C ALA A 128 -9.84 15.87 9.42
N PHE A 129 -8.82 16.39 8.73
CA PHE A 129 -7.86 17.33 9.31
C PHE A 129 -8.16 18.78 8.91
N ASN A 130 -8.25 19.64 9.91
CA ASN A 130 -8.19 21.09 9.69
C ASN A 130 -6.75 21.53 9.31
N THR A 131 -6.57 22.71 8.74
CA THR A 131 -5.26 23.22 8.26
C THR A 131 -4.16 23.14 9.33
N VAL A 132 -4.48 23.47 10.58
CA VAL A 132 -3.54 23.35 11.72
C VAL A 132 -3.20 21.88 12.02
N GLY A 133 -4.18 20.99 11.95
CA GLY A 133 -3.98 19.55 12.14
C GLY A 133 -3.09 18.94 11.07
N LYS A 134 -3.20 19.40 9.82
CA LYS A 134 -2.31 18.98 8.72
C LYS A 134 -0.86 19.37 8.98
N ILE A 135 -0.61 20.62 9.42
CA ILE A 135 0.73 21.08 9.76
C ILE A 135 1.32 20.27 10.92
N PHE A 136 0.52 20.03 11.96
CA PHE A 136 0.94 19.21 13.09
C PHE A 136 1.28 17.77 12.66
N ALA A 137 0.44 17.15 11.82
CA ALA A 137 0.67 15.79 11.31
C ALA A 137 1.99 15.69 10.54
N VAL A 138 2.35 16.70 9.74
CA VAL A 138 3.65 16.75 9.04
C VAL A 138 4.81 16.74 10.04
N VAL A 139 4.80 17.64 11.03
CA VAL A 139 5.86 17.71 12.05
C VAL A 139 5.95 16.42 12.87
N TYR A 140 4.79 15.88 13.25
CA TYR A 140 4.69 14.63 13.99
C TYR A 140 5.29 13.46 13.20
N THR A 141 5.01 13.37 11.89
CA THR A 141 5.51 12.29 11.03
C THR A 141 7.03 12.35 10.84
N ILE A 142 7.59 13.56 10.68
CA ILE A 142 9.04 13.76 10.51
C ILE A 142 9.83 13.21 11.71
N ILE A 143 9.28 13.29 12.92
CA ILE A 143 9.92 12.78 14.14
C ILE A 143 9.51 11.33 14.42
N GLY A 144 8.22 11.01 14.22
CA GLY A 144 7.63 9.72 14.54
C GLY A 144 8.15 8.57 13.69
N VAL A 145 8.30 8.78 12.38
CA VAL A 145 8.76 7.71 11.46
C VAL A 145 10.19 7.27 11.79
N PRO A 146 11.19 8.16 11.95
CA PRO A 146 12.52 7.75 12.36
C PRO A 146 12.55 7.02 13.71
N LEU A 147 11.76 7.46 14.69
CA LEU A 147 11.65 6.79 16.00
C LEU A 147 11.06 5.39 15.85
N CYS A 148 10.04 5.22 15.01
CA CYS A 148 9.47 3.91 14.70
C CYS A 148 10.51 3.01 14.03
N LEU A 149 11.23 3.52 13.02
CA LEU A 149 12.29 2.75 12.35
C LEU A 149 13.42 2.31 13.32
N LEU A 150 13.79 3.15 14.29
CA LEU A 150 14.74 2.78 15.33
C LEU A 150 14.21 1.63 16.19
N LEU A 151 12.94 1.70 16.61
CA LEU A 151 12.29 0.63 17.38
C LEU A 151 12.25 -0.68 16.58
N LEU A 152 11.80 -0.62 15.33
CA LEU A 152 11.74 -1.77 14.42
C LEU A 152 13.13 -2.38 14.20
N SER A 153 14.17 -1.55 14.07
CA SER A 153 15.55 -2.03 13.93
C SER A 153 16.03 -2.82 15.15
N GLN A 154 15.73 -2.35 16.36
CA GLN A 154 16.13 -3.06 17.59
C GLN A 154 15.38 -4.38 17.75
N ILE A 155 14.07 -4.38 17.51
CA ILE A 155 13.26 -5.60 17.58
C ILE A 155 13.70 -6.58 16.48
N GLY A 156 13.95 -6.10 15.26
CA GLY A 156 14.45 -6.91 14.15
C GLY A 156 15.76 -7.61 14.49
N ARG A 157 16.73 -6.88 15.08
CA ARG A 157 18.00 -7.46 15.56
C ARG A 157 17.78 -8.56 16.59
N MET A 158 16.87 -8.33 17.55
CA MET A 158 16.51 -9.32 18.56
C MET A 158 15.89 -10.59 17.93
N ILE A 159 15.12 -10.46 16.86
CA ILE A 159 14.51 -11.59 16.17
C ILE A 159 15.58 -12.38 15.39
N THR A 160 16.42 -11.67 14.65
CA THR A 160 17.49 -12.30 13.85
C THR A 160 18.56 -12.99 14.71
N SER A 161 18.69 -12.65 16.00
CA SER A 161 19.59 -13.37 16.91
C SER A 161 19.02 -14.70 17.42
N ILE A 162 17.70 -14.89 17.33
CA ILE A 162 17.03 -16.13 17.73
C ILE A 162 16.84 -17.04 16.53
N TRP A 163 16.43 -16.49 15.38
CA TRP A 163 16.18 -17.23 14.15
C TRP A 163 17.06 -16.72 13.03
N GLU A 164 17.89 -17.61 12.47
CA GLU A 164 18.78 -17.30 11.36
C GLU A 164 18.33 -17.98 10.07
N GLY A 165 18.57 -17.31 8.94
CA GLY A 165 18.37 -17.93 7.63
C GLY A 165 16.91 -18.25 7.32
N ARG A 166 16.68 -19.16 6.38
CA ARG A 166 15.34 -19.45 5.81
C ARG A 166 14.35 -19.99 6.86
N ALA A 167 14.86 -20.40 8.02
CA ALA A 167 14.05 -20.84 9.14
C ALA A 167 13.20 -19.71 9.74
N LEU A 168 13.55 -18.43 9.52
CA LEU A 168 12.83 -17.26 10.04
C LEU A 168 11.41 -17.13 9.44
N VAL A 169 11.19 -17.60 8.20
CA VAL A 169 9.89 -17.49 7.53
C VAL A 169 8.79 -18.28 8.25
N LEU A 170 9.13 -19.45 8.82
CA LEU A 170 8.18 -20.33 9.49
C LEU A 170 7.57 -19.73 10.78
N PRO A 171 8.36 -19.22 11.76
CA PRO A 171 7.81 -18.56 12.95
C PRO A 171 7.08 -17.27 12.60
N VAL A 172 7.49 -16.53 11.57
CA VAL A 172 6.74 -15.33 11.12
C VAL A 172 5.37 -15.73 10.57
N ALA A 173 5.31 -16.75 9.71
CA ALA A 173 4.03 -17.25 9.20
C ALA A 173 3.13 -17.74 10.35
N GLY A 174 3.71 -18.43 11.34
CA GLY A 174 3.00 -18.81 12.57
C GLY A 174 2.49 -17.60 13.36
N PHE A 175 3.30 -16.55 13.50
CA PHE A 175 2.92 -15.31 14.19
C PHE A 175 1.79 -14.57 13.47
N VAL A 176 1.85 -14.47 12.14
CA VAL A 176 0.77 -13.90 11.31
C VAL A 176 -0.52 -14.70 11.49
N PHE A 177 -0.46 -16.03 11.44
CA PHE A 177 -1.62 -16.90 11.62
C PHE A 177 -2.24 -16.76 13.02
N MET A 178 -1.41 -16.75 14.07
CA MET A 178 -1.89 -16.52 15.43
C MET A 178 -2.49 -15.13 15.62
N SER A 179 -1.88 -14.11 15.01
CA SER A 179 -2.41 -12.74 15.05
C SER A 179 -3.75 -12.62 14.32
N ALA A 180 -3.94 -13.36 13.22
CA ALA A 180 -5.21 -13.42 12.50
C ALA A 180 -6.32 -14.08 13.33
N ILE A 181 -6.02 -15.15 14.08
CA ILE A 181 -6.98 -15.76 15.02
C ILE A 181 -7.38 -14.76 16.10
N VAL A 182 -6.41 -14.06 16.69
CA VAL A 182 -6.67 -13.04 17.72
C VAL A 182 -7.52 -11.90 17.15
N TYR A 183 -7.23 -11.47 15.93
CA TYR A 183 -7.99 -10.43 15.24
C TYR A 183 -9.45 -10.83 15.03
N ASP A 184 -9.69 -12.03 14.49
CA ASP A 184 -11.03 -12.57 14.25
C ASP A 184 -11.88 -12.67 15.53
N ILE A 185 -11.24 -13.05 16.65
CA ILE A 185 -11.90 -13.10 17.97
C ILE A 185 -12.26 -11.70 18.49
N ILE A 186 -11.35 -10.72 18.33
CA ILE A 186 -11.53 -9.36 18.87
C ILE A 186 -12.56 -8.57 18.06
N GLU A 187 -12.54 -8.68 16.74
CA GLU A 187 -13.48 -8.01 15.83
C GLU A 187 -14.90 -8.59 15.96
N GLY A 188 -15.07 -9.66 16.76
CA GLY A 188 -16.36 -10.28 17.02
C GLY A 188 -16.93 -10.88 15.75
N GLY A 189 -16.10 -11.67 15.05
CA GLY A 189 -16.39 -12.31 13.76
C GLY A 189 -17.87 -12.56 13.55
N THR A 190 -18.52 -11.67 12.81
CA THR A 190 -19.82 -12.00 12.22
C THR A 190 -19.54 -13.05 11.16
N ASP A 191 -20.31 -14.14 11.13
CA ASP A 191 -20.14 -15.30 10.21
C ASP A 191 -20.08 -14.95 8.70
N ASP A 192 -20.20 -13.68 8.35
CA ASP A 192 -20.23 -13.15 7.00
C ASP A 192 -18.84 -12.95 6.36
N VAL A 193 -17.75 -12.80 7.13
CA VAL A 193 -16.38 -12.61 6.59
C VAL A 193 -15.54 -13.89 6.64
N PRO A 194 -14.94 -14.35 5.52
CA PRO A 194 -14.08 -15.51 5.54
C PRO A 194 -12.77 -15.22 6.29
N PHE A 195 -12.28 -16.18 7.08
CA PHE A 195 -11.00 -16.10 7.82
C PHE A 195 -9.80 -15.67 6.96
N VAL A 196 -9.84 -15.94 5.65
CA VAL A 196 -8.81 -15.51 4.70
C VAL A 196 -8.68 -13.98 4.66
N ASP A 197 -9.78 -13.24 4.84
CA ASP A 197 -9.78 -11.78 4.85
C ASP A 197 -9.10 -11.25 6.12
N ALA A 198 -9.29 -11.92 7.26
CA ALA A 198 -8.57 -11.59 8.50
C ALA A 198 -7.05 -11.82 8.36
N VAL A 199 -6.64 -12.94 7.76
CA VAL A 199 -5.21 -13.21 7.48
C VAL A 199 -4.64 -12.17 6.52
N PHE A 200 -5.40 -11.80 5.48
CA PHE A 200 -4.99 -10.80 4.50
C PHE A 200 -4.86 -9.40 5.14
N SER A 201 -5.82 -8.99 5.96
CA SER A 201 -5.79 -7.71 6.67
C SER A 201 -4.57 -7.58 7.60
N ILE A 202 -4.31 -8.62 8.41
CA ILE A 202 -3.12 -8.65 9.29
C ILE A 202 -1.83 -8.63 8.48
N PHE A 203 -1.77 -9.34 7.36
CA PHE A 203 -0.61 -9.31 6.47
C PHE A 203 -0.37 -7.90 5.91
N LEU A 204 -1.41 -7.23 5.40
CA LEU A 204 -1.31 -5.86 4.88
C LEU A 204 -0.86 -4.88 5.96
N GLN A 205 -1.33 -5.06 7.19
CA GLN A 205 -0.94 -4.21 8.30
C GLN A 205 0.52 -4.41 8.69
N PHE A 206 1.00 -5.64 8.80
CA PHE A 206 2.40 -5.90 9.13
C PHE A 206 3.34 -5.52 7.97
N ALA A 207 2.85 -5.56 6.73
CA ALA A 207 3.56 -5.05 5.55
C ALA A 207 3.52 -3.51 5.43
N THR A 208 2.90 -2.81 6.38
CA THR A 208 2.74 -1.34 6.39
C THR A 208 1.97 -0.77 5.18
N VAL A 209 1.11 -1.60 4.56
CA VAL A 209 0.17 -1.17 3.50
C VAL A 209 -1.13 -0.66 4.11
N GLY A 210 -1.59 -1.37 5.15
CA GLY A 210 -2.81 -1.07 5.91
C GLY A 210 -4.11 -1.23 5.14
N GLU A 211 -5.20 -1.15 5.88
CA GLU A 211 -6.57 -1.25 5.37
C GLU A 211 -7.42 -0.16 6.04
N MET A 212 -8.30 0.45 5.24
CA MET A 212 -9.08 1.63 5.62
C MET A 212 -10.05 1.36 6.79
N ASP A 213 -10.59 0.13 6.86
CA ASP A 213 -11.71 -0.22 7.74
C ASP A 213 -11.29 -0.98 9.02
N SER A 214 -10.00 -1.11 9.32
CA SER A 214 -9.53 -1.86 10.50
C SER A 214 -9.69 -1.08 11.82
N GLU A 215 -10.82 -1.24 12.51
CA GLU A 215 -11.10 -0.59 13.80
C GLU A 215 -10.56 -1.39 14.99
N PHE A 216 -9.30 -1.14 15.36
CA PHE A 216 -8.74 -1.76 16.57
C PHE A 216 -9.35 -1.20 17.85
N HIS A 217 -10.14 -2.05 18.52
CA HIS A 217 -10.65 -1.80 19.85
C HIS A 217 -9.62 -2.20 20.91
N GLY A 218 -8.99 -1.20 21.56
CA GLY A 218 -8.09 -1.40 22.70
C GLY A 218 -6.60 -1.23 22.39
N ILE A 219 -5.74 -1.29 23.43
CA ILE A 219 -4.30 -1.01 23.33
C ILE A 219 -3.50 -2.25 22.88
N LEU A 220 -3.96 -3.45 23.26
CA LEU A 220 -3.31 -4.73 22.93
C LEU A 220 -3.03 -4.95 21.43
N PRO A 221 -3.97 -4.71 20.49
CA PRO A 221 -3.70 -4.89 19.07
C PRO A 221 -2.59 -3.98 18.53
N TYR A 222 -2.42 -2.76 19.08
CA TYR A 222 -1.33 -1.87 18.68
C TYR A 222 0.04 -2.45 19.07
N ALA A 223 0.14 -3.13 20.22
CA ALA A 223 1.39 -3.79 20.61
C ALA A 223 1.71 -4.99 19.69
N ILE A 224 0.70 -5.78 19.34
CA ILE A 224 0.84 -6.91 18.41
C ILE A 224 1.30 -6.43 17.03
N THR A 225 0.71 -5.34 16.53
CA THR A 225 1.07 -4.78 15.22
C THR A 225 2.50 -4.23 15.18
N VAL A 226 2.99 -3.57 16.24
CA VAL A 226 4.41 -3.15 16.31
C VAL A 226 5.35 -4.34 16.22
N VAL A 227 5.07 -5.42 16.96
CA VAL A 227 5.87 -6.65 16.90
C VAL A 227 5.76 -7.29 15.52
N GLY A 228 4.55 -7.35 14.96
CA GLY A 228 4.30 -7.90 13.63
C GLY A 228 5.03 -7.16 12.52
N VAL A 229 5.00 -5.83 12.52
CA VAL A 229 5.76 -5.00 11.57
C VAL A 229 7.26 -5.23 11.73
N ALA A 230 7.78 -5.37 12.95
CA ALA A 230 9.20 -5.64 13.17
C ALA A 230 9.63 -7.00 12.64
N VAL A 231 8.81 -8.03 12.90
CA VAL A 231 9.02 -9.40 12.42
C VAL A 231 8.95 -9.47 10.90
N MET A 232 7.96 -8.81 10.27
CA MET A 232 7.85 -8.74 8.81
C MET A 232 8.98 -7.94 8.17
N SER A 233 9.42 -6.84 8.79
CA SER A 233 10.57 -6.06 8.32
C SER A 233 11.84 -6.91 8.27
N ALA A 234 12.07 -7.76 9.29
CA ALA A 234 13.21 -8.68 9.28
C ALA A 234 13.14 -9.71 8.13
N VAL A 235 11.94 -10.24 7.84
CA VAL A 235 11.71 -11.12 6.67
C VAL A 235 12.02 -10.38 5.36
N PHE A 236 11.55 -9.14 5.20
CA PHE A 236 11.78 -8.37 3.99
C PHE A 236 13.26 -8.09 3.74
N VAL A 237 14.02 -7.72 4.78
CA VAL A 237 15.48 -7.55 4.67
C VAL A 237 16.15 -8.84 4.22
N GLN A 238 15.71 -9.98 4.74
CA GLN A 238 16.24 -11.27 4.32
C GLN A 238 15.87 -11.62 2.88
N MET A 239 14.62 -11.41 2.50
CA MET A 239 14.15 -11.64 1.13
C MET A 239 14.89 -10.75 0.14
N GLU A 240 15.16 -9.50 0.49
CA GLU A 240 15.97 -8.58 -0.31
C GLU A 240 17.36 -9.17 -0.60
N HIS A 241 18.07 -9.65 0.43
CA HIS A 241 19.38 -10.27 0.24
C HIS A 241 19.32 -11.53 -0.65
N GLU A 242 18.30 -12.36 -0.51
CA GLU A 242 18.14 -13.56 -1.36
C GLU A 242 17.79 -13.20 -2.82
N ILE A 243 16.98 -12.16 -3.01
CA ILE A 243 16.63 -11.63 -4.34
C ILE A 243 17.88 -11.04 -4.99
N GLU A 244 18.64 -10.20 -4.30
CA GLU A 244 19.91 -9.64 -4.81
C GLU A 244 20.87 -10.75 -5.23
N ARG A 245 21.02 -11.78 -4.39
CA ARG A 245 21.87 -12.93 -4.69
C ARG A 245 21.42 -13.69 -5.93
N SER A 246 20.11 -13.88 -6.08
CA SER A 246 19.53 -14.62 -7.21
C SER A 246 19.64 -13.85 -8.53
N ILE A 247 19.52 -12.52 -8.47
CA ILE A 247 19.50 -11.65 -9.64
C ILE A 247 20.92 -11.18 -10.05
N HIS A 248 21.93 -11.33 -9.19
CA HIS A 248 23.31 -10.90 -9.46
C HIS A 248 23.87 -11.40 -10.82
N GLY A 249 23.53 -12.63 -11.25
CA GLY A 249 23.94 -13.15 -12.56
C GLY A 249 23.30 -12.42 -13.74
N LEU A 250 22.04 -11.99 -13.60
CA LEU A 250 21.33 -11.20 -14.59
C LEU A 250 21.85 -9.75 -14.61
N GLU A 251 22.14 -9.16 -13.45
CA GLU A 251 22.73 -7.82 -13.34
C GLU A 251 24.08 -7.76 -14.09
N PHE A 252 24.92 -8.77 -13.91
CA PHE A 252 26.20 -8.86 -14.59
C PHE A 252 26.04 -8.96 -16.12
N THR A 253 25.08 -9.78 -16.57
CA THR A 253 24.79 -9.95 -18.00
C THR A 253 24.23 -8.66 -18.62
N PHE A 254 23.31 -7.99 -17.94
CA PHE A 254 22.77 -6.70 -18.35
C PHE A 254 23.88 -5.66 -18.45
N SER A 255 24.79 -5.62 -17.47
CA SER A 255 25.92 -4.70 -17.47
C SER A 255 26.84 -4.89 -18.68
N LYS A 256 27.06 -6.15 -19.10
CA LYS A 256 27.83 -6.46 -20.30
C LYS A 256 27.13 -6.00 -21.58
N ILE A 257 25.82 -6.23 -21.69
CA ILE A 257 25.01 -5.79 -22.84
C ILE A 257 24.98 -4.26 -22.92
N PHE A 258 24.73 -3.59 -21.81
CA PHE A 258 24.70 -2.13 -21.74
C PHE A 258 26.05 -1.51 -22.12
N SER A 259 27.16 -2.08 -21.64
CA SER A 259 28.51 -1.63 -22.01
C SER A 259 28.80 -1.82 -23.50
N ASN A 260 28.34 -2.92 -24.11
CA ASN A 260 28.49 -3.14 -25.55
C ASN A 260 27.66 -2.14 -26.36
N PHE A 261 26.44 -1.85 -25.90
CA PHE A 261 25.55 -0.87 -26.52
C PHE A 261 26.12 0.55 -26.45
N GLU A 262 26.66 0.94 -25.29
CA GLU A 262 27.33 2.23 -25.10
C GLU A 262 28.56 2.36 -26.02
N ARG A 263 29.36 1.30 -26.16
CA ARG A 263 30.50 1.28 -27.08
C ARG A 263 30.07 1.42 -28.54
N TRP A 264 29.02 0.70 -28.94
CA TRP A 264 28.44 0.79 -30.29
C TRP A 264 27.92 2.21 -30.60
N MET A 265 27.17 2.83 -29.67
CA MET A 265 26.71 4.21 -29.81
C MET A 265 27.85 5.23 -29.87
N SER A 266 28.96 4.98 -29.16
CA SER A 266 30.15 5.84 -29.25
C SER A 266 30.87 5.69 -30.58
N GLU A 267 30.94 4.48 -31.13
CA GLU A 267 31.52 4.22 -32.45
C GLU A 267 30.69 4.89 -33.56
N GLU A 268 29.36 4.83 -33.47
CA GLU A 268 28.45 5.49 -34.43
C GLU A 268 28.54 7.02 -34.37
N LYS A 269 28.61 7.61 -33.16
CA LYS A 269 28.86 9.05 -33.00
C LYS A 269 30.24 9.47 -33.51
N GLY A 270 31.26 8.65 -33.26
CA GLY A 270 32.62 8.89 -33.78
C GLY A 270 32.68 8.82 -35.32
N ALA A 271 31.96 7.88 -35.92
CA ALA A 271 31.84 7.75 -37.37
C ALA A 271 31.07 8.93 -37.99
N ALA A 272 29.96 9.34 -37.39
CA ALA A 272 29.19 10.50 -37.84
C ALA A 272 29.98 11.82 -37.75
N MET A 273 30.74 12.02 -36.66
CA MET A 273 31.57 13.21 -36.49
C MET A 273 32.78 13.25 -37.45
N ASN A 274 33.37 12.10 -37.77
CA ASN A 274 34.40 12.02 -38.81
C ASN A 274 33.82 12.24 -40.22
N SER A 275 32.63 11.71 -40.51
CA SER A 275 31.96 11.94 -41.81
C SER A 275 31.67 13.42 -42.03
N ASN A 276 31.11 14.11 -41.03
CA ASN A 276 30.82 15.55 -41.13
C ASN A 276 32.10 16.40 -41.25
N ARG A 277 33.21 15.99 -40.61
CA ARG A 277 34.49 16.71 -40.74
C ARG A 277 35.10 16.55 -42.13
N ILE A 278 34.93 15.39 -42.76
CA ILE A 278 35.42 15.14 -44.13
C ILE A 278 34.57 15.95 -45.13
N GLU A 279 33.25 16.03 -44.93
CA GLU A 279 32.37 16.87 -45.77
C GLU A 279 32.66 18.38 -45.61
N GLU A 280 32.99 18.87 -44.41
CA GLU A 280 33.40 20.27 -44.21
C GLU A 280 34.77 20.60 -44.82
N GLU A 281 35.76 19.70 -44.76
CA GLU A 281 37.08 19.90 -45.38
C GLU A 281 37.01 19.89 -46.92
N ASP A 282 36.13 19.07 -47.52
CA ASP A 282 35.94 19.01 -48.97
C ASP A 282 35.13 20.20 -49.54
N GLU A 283 34.28 20.85 -48.74
CA GLU A 283 33.55 22.06 -49.16
C GLU A 283 34.44 23.32 -49.16
N GLU A 284 35.39 23.44 -48.22
CA GLU A 284 36.29 24.61 -48.11
C GLU A 284 37.40 24.66 -49.18
N GLU A 285 37.74 23.53 -49.83
CA GLU A 285 38.79 23.47 -50.86
C GLU A 285 38.31 23.81 -52.30
N SER A 286 37.04 24.19 -52.49
CA SER A 286 36.43 24.39 -53.83
C SER A 286 36.29 25.84 -54.32
N ASP A 287 36.72 26.84 -53.54
CA ASP A 287 36.67 28.26 -53.91
C ASP A 287 38.08 28.86 -54.14
N TYR A 288 38.78 28.46 -55.21
CA TYR A 288 39.88 29.23 -55.83
C TYR A 288 40.01 28.98 -57.33
#